data_AF-A0A383ANF5-F1
#
_entry.id   AF-A0A383ANF5-F1
#
_cell.length_a   1.000
_cell.length_b   1.000
_cell.length_c   1.000
_cell.angle_alpha   90.00
_cell.angle_beta   90.00
_cell.angle_gamma   90.00
#
_symmetry.space_group_name_H-M   'P 1'
#
loop_
_entity.id
_entity.type
_entity.pdbx_description
1 polymer ?
#
loop_
_entity_poly.entity_id
_entity_poly.type
_entity_poly.pdbx_seq_one_letter_code
_entity_poly.pdbx_strand_id
1 'polypeptide(L)'
;MDNMITSFPVLEHPAPSFTTSEALEFAKLWFKEALDVSPLVSERDQNFLLTNNKSEKFVLKIANAAEPVEVLDFQNQAMNHMAKQDSSLSLPRACLSLDKKQIHRLELNGDKHFVRVVTYLRGKLLDDLPKNKRNQDLMVSMGRFLGRLDCGLSGFSHPAAGHALLWDLQQTPSLHQHLSHIKDKNNLLTAQKTLDHFQEHIASKFSLLRTQVIHNDMNPD
;
A
#
# COMPACT_ATOMS: atom_id res chain seq x y z
N MET A 1 -0.91 3.76 34.00
CA MET A 1 -1.31 3.24 32.68
C MET A 1 -0.34 3.87 31.72
N ASP A 2 0.57 3.09 31.15
CA ASP A 2 1.54 3.61 30.20
C ASP A 2 0.78 4.19 29.01
N ASN A 3 0.89 5.50 28.80
CA ASN A 3 0.51 6.13 27.54
C ASN A 3 1.51 5.65 26.49
N MET A 4 1.27 4.45 25.96
CA MET A 4 1.95 3.95 24.77
C MET A 4 1.55 4.88 23.63
N ILE A 5 2.38 5.88 23.34
CA ILE A 5 2.28 6.66 22.12
C ILE A 5 2.29 5.67 20.97
N THR A 6 1.23 5.65 20.18
CA THR A 6 1.17 4.78 19.00
C THR A 6 2.12 5.38 17.96
N SER A 7 3.33 4.84 17.86
CA SER A 7 4.30 5.24 16.83
C SER A 7 3.92 4.57 15.50
N PHE A 8 4.09 5.33 14.41
CA PHE A 8 3.95 4.83 13.05
C PHE A 8 5.29 5.02 12.35
N PRO A 9 6.25 4.09 12.52
CA PRO A 9 7.64 4.29 12.12
C PRO A 9 7.82 4.72 10.65
N VAL A 10 7.00 4.18 9.75
CA VAL A 10 7.06 4.52 8.32
C VAL A 10 6.65 5.97 8.02
N LEU A 11 5.82 6.60 8.86
CA LEU A 11 5.48 8.03 8.76
C LEU A 11 6.53 8.93 9.43
N GLU A 12 7.32 8.37 10.33
CA GLU A 12 8.34 9.08 11.13
C GLU A 12 9.74 8.99 10.49
N HIS A 13 9.95 8.08 9.53
CA HIS A 13 11.19 7.89 8.80
C HIS A 13 11.15 8.46 7.37
N PRO A 14 12.23 9.10 6.90
CA PRO A 14 12.27 9.68 5.56
C PRO A 14 12.15 8.58 4.49
N ALA A 15 11.55 8.95 3.35
CA ALA A 15 11.50 8.08 2.19
C ALA A 15 12.93 7.78 1.67
N PRO A 16 13.15 6.60 1.04
CA PRO A 16 14.43 6.29 0.43
C PRO A 16 14.81 7.31 -0.66
N SER A 17 16.11 7.57 -0.82
CA SER A 17 16.64 8.58 -1.74
C SER A 17 17.64 8.01 -2.74
N PHE A 18 17.34 6.84 -3.32
CA PHE A 18 18.16 6.22 -4.35
C PHE A 18 18.07 7.02 -5.66
N THR A 19 19.16 7.02 -6.42
CA THR A 19 19.24 7.56 -7.77
C THR A 19 18.69 6.58 -8.81
N THR A 20 18.41 7.06 -10.02
CA THR A 20 18.04 6.19 -11.15
C THR A 20 19.14 5.19 -11.51
N SER A 21 20.40 5.57 -11.33
CA SER A 21 21.55 4.69 -11.58
C SER A 21 21.61 3.54 -10.56
N GLU A 22 21.41 3.83 -9.27
CA GLU A 22 21.33 2.78 -8.24
C GLU A 22 20.11 1.88 -8.46
N ALA A 23 18.95 2.46 -8.79
CA ALA A 23 17.75 1.69 -9.12
C ALA A 23 17.97 0.76 -10.33
N LEU A 24 18.69 1.22 -11.36
CA LEU A 24 19.07 0.39 -12.51
C LEU A 24 19.98 -0.77 -12.10
N GLU A 25 20.97 -0.52 -11.23
CA GLU A 25 21.84 -1.59 -10.71
C GLU A 25 21.02 -2.67 -9.99
N PHE A 26 20.05 -2.29 -9.16
CA PHE A 26 19.19 -3.26 -8.46
C PHE A 26 18.20 -3.95 -9.39
N ALA A 27 17.73 -3.29 -10.44
CA ALA A 27 16.85 -3.92 -11.42
C ALA A 27 17.51 -5.11 -12.13
N LYS A 28 18.86 -5.18 -12.17
CA LYS A 28 19.61 -6.34 -12.69
C LYS A 28 19.35 -7.64 -11.94
N LEU A 29 18.84 -7.57 -10.69
CA LEU A 29 18.40 -8.76 -9.96
C LEU A 29 17.21 -9.45 -10.65
N TRP A 30 16.39 -8.71 -11.41
CA TRP A 30 15.22 -9.24 -12.14
C TRP A 30 15.47 -9.40 -13.64
N PHE A 31 16.24 -8.51 -14.25
CA PHE A 31 16.38 -8.42 -15.69
C PHE A 31 17.84 -8.52 -16.13
N LYS A 32 18.12 -9.36 -17.13
CA LYS A 32 19.46 -9.43 -17.76
C LYS A 32 19.65 -8.38 -18.86
N GLU A 33 18.55 -7.84 -19.37
CA GLU A 33 18.54 -6.89 -20.46
C GLU A 33 18.68 -5.44 -19.98
N ALA A 34 19.02 -4.54 -20.90
CA ALA A 34 19.04 -3.11 -20.61
C ALA A 34 17.62 -2.60 -20.33
N LEU A 35 17.50 -1.73 -19.34
CA LEU A 35 16.25 -1.10 -18.94
C LEU A 35 16.41 0.42 -19.00
N ASP A 36 15.36 1.10 -19.46
CA ASP A 36 15.16 2.51 -19.16
C ASP A 36 14.52 2.64 -17.77
N VAL A 37 15.00 3.60 -16.98
CA VAL A 37 14.61 3.78 -15.57
C VAL A 37 14.29 5.24 -15.32
N SER A 38 13.05 5.50 -14.91
CA SER A 38 12.60 6.85 -14.53
C SER A 38 11.91 6.85 -13.17
N PRO A 39 12.02 7.93 -12.38
CA PRO A 39 11.36 8.01 -11.09
C PRO A 39 9.84 8.05 -11.25
N LEU A 40 9.13 7.44 -10.30
CA LEU A 40 7.68 7.58 -10.12
C LEU A 40 7.41 8.31 -8.81
N VAL A 41 6.29 9.05 -8.77
CA VAL A 41 5.80 9.67 -7.55
C VAL A 41 5.50 8.58 -6.52
N SER A 42 5.91 8.83 -5.28
CA SER A 42 5.71 7.95 -4.14
C SER A 42 5.82 8.80 -2.87
N GLU A 43 5.12 8.40 -1.81
CA GLU A 43 5.15 9.13 -0.55
C GLU A 43 6.19 8.58 0.42
N ARG A 44 5.93 7.39 0.97
CA ARG A 44 6.74 6.78 2.05
C ARG A 44 7.86 5.88 1.54
N ASP A 45 7.60 5.24 0.41
CA ASP A 45 8.51 4.39 -0.35
C ASP A 45 9.13 5.19 -1.50
N GLN A 46 10.02 4.56 -2.28
CA GLN A 46 10.52 5.11 -3.54
C GLN A 46 10.21 4.16 -4.69
N ASN A 47 9.60 4.67 -5.77
CA ASN A 47 9.19 3.88 -6.91
C ASN A 47 9.91 4.34 -8.19
N PHE A 48 10.24 3.38 -9.06
CA PHE A 48 10.81 3.64 -10.38
C PHE A 48 10.04 2.86 -11.45
N LEU A 49 9.77 3.51 -12.57
CA LEU A 49 9.29 2.86 -13.78
C LEU A 49 10.47 2.21 -14.49
N LEU A 50 10.38 0.91 -14.72
CA LEU A 50 11.31 0.16 -15.55
C LEU A 50 10.66 -0.10 -16.90
N THR A 51 11.36 0.18 -17.99
CA THR A 51 10.92 -0.17 -19.35
C THR A 51 11.99 -0.98 -20.06
N ASN A 52 11.67 -2.18 -20.53
CA ASN A 52 12.63 -2.99 -21.29
C ASN A 52 12.65 -2.65 -22.78
N ASN A 53 13.55 -3.28 -23.52
CA ASN A 53 13.71 -3.11 -24.97
C ASN A 53 12.45 -3.48 -25.80
N LYS A 54 11.49 -4.22 -25.22
CA LYS A 54 10.20 -4.59 -25.82
C LYS A 54 9.07 -3.63 -25.43
N SER A 55 9.37 -2.52 -24.76
CA SER A 55 8.38 -1.58 -24.21
C SER A 55 7.45 -2.20 -23.15
N GLU A 56 7.85 -3.31 -22.53
CA GLU A 56 7.18 -3.87 -21.36
C GLU A 56 7.57 -3.04 -20.14
N LYS A 57 6.59 -2.78 -19.28
CA LYS A 57 6.74 -1.88 -18.14
C LYS A 57 6.60 -2.64 -16.82
N PHE A 58 7.40 -2.23 -15.85
CA PHE A 58 7.39 -2.76 -14.48
C PHE A 58 7.60 -1.62 -13.50
N VAL A 59 7.28 -1.86 -12.23
CA VAL A 59 7.54 -0.91 -11.15
C VAL A 59 8.50 -1.55 -10.17
N LEU A 60 9.67 -0.95 -10.02
CA LEU A 60 10.60 -1.25 -8.94
C LEU A 60 10.22 -0.41 -7.73
N LYS A 61 9.95 -1.07 -6.60
CA LYS A 61 9.55 -0.42 -5.35
C LYS A 61 10.63 -0.68 -4.30
N ILE A 62 11.16 0.39 -3.73
CA ILE A 62 12.09 0.37 -2.60
C ILE A 62 11.33 0.84 -1.37
N ALA A 63 11.19 -0.06 -0.40
CA ALA A 63 10.46 0.21 0.82
C ALA A 63 11.23 1.18 1.74
N ASN A 64 10.49 1.98 2.50
CA ASN A 64 11.02 2.73 3.63
C ASN A 64 11.84 1.82 4.56
N ALA A 65 12.92 2.33 5.15
CA ALA A 65 13.79 1.56 6.04
C ALA A 65 13.05 1.03 7.29
N ALA A 66 11.97 1.71 7.69
CA ALA A 66 11.14 1.34 8.81
C ALA A 66 10.03 0.31 8.47
N GLU A 67 9.87 -0.05 7.19
CA GLU A 67 8.84 -1.02 6.76
C GLU A 67 9.33 -2.46 6.96
N PRO A 68 8.63 -3.29 7.76
CA PRO A 68 9.01 -4.68 7.96
C PRO A 68 8.87 -5.51 6.67
N VAL A 69 9.82 -6.41 6.43
CA VAL A 69 9.79 -7.29 5.25
C VAL A 69 8.53 -8.17 5.22
N GLU A 70 7.99 -8.53 6.38
CA GLU A 70 6.79 -9.34 6.54
C GLU A 70 5.54 -8.64 6.00
N VAL A 71 5.49 -7.29 6.04
CA VAL A 71 4.40 -6.51 5.43
C VAL A 71 4.53 -6.50 3.91
N LEU A 72 5.74 -6.46 3.38
CA LEU A 72 5.97 -6.60 1.93
C LEU A 72 5.63 -8.01 1.44
N ASP A 73 5.98 -9.04 2.21
CA ASP A 73 5.59 -10.42 1.94
C ASP A 73 4.07 -10.58 1.97
N PHE A 74 3.40 -10.03 2.98
CA PHE A 74 1.93 -10.00 3.06
C PHE A 74 1.30 -9.47 1.78
N GLN A 75 1.77 -8.31 1.28
CA GLN A 75 1.27 -7.71 0.05
C GLN A 75 1.54 -8.60 -1.18
N ASN A 76 2.74 -9.18 -1.30
CA ASN A 76 3.06 -10.09 -2.39
C ASN A 76 2.21 -11.36 -2.36
N GLN A 77 1.97 -11.91 -1.18
CA GLN A 77 1.16 -13.11 -1.00
C GLN A 77 -0.32 -12.84 -1.26
N ALA A 78 -0.82 -11.64 -0.95
CA ALA A 78 -2.16 -11.21 -1.34
C ALA A 78 -2.31 -11.16 -2.87
N MET A 79 -1.34 -10.57 -3.59
CA MET A 79 -1.32 -10.58 -5.06
C MET A 79 -1.24 -12.01 -5.63
N ASN A 80 -0.39 -12.86 -5.05
CA ASN A 80 -0.26 -14.26 -5.47
C ASN A 80 -1.55 -15.06 -5.20
N HIS A 81 -2.26 -14.77 -4.11
CA HIS A 81 -3.57 -15.36 -3.80
C HIS A 81 -4.60 -14.93 -4.84
N MET A 82 -4.73 -13.63 -5.08
CA MET A 82 -5.66 -13.08 -6.09
C MET A 82 -5.39 -13.61 -7.49
N ALA A 83 -4.11 -13.79 -7.85
CA ALA A 83 -3.73 -14.39 -9.13
C ALA A 83 -4.30 -15.80 -9.33
N LYS A 84 -4.53 -16.56 -8.24
CA LYS A 84 -5.13 -17.90 -8.26
C LYS A 84 -6.66 -17.86 -8.21
N GLN A 85 -7.23 -16.95 -7.44
CA GLN A 85 -8.69 -16.85 -7.26
C GLN A 85 -9.38 -16.18 -8.45
N ASP A 86 -8.82 -15.10 -8.96
CA ASP A 86 -9.38 -14.35 -10.08
C ASP A 86 -8.28 -13.72 -10.93
N SER A 87 -7.70 -14.53 -11.80
CA SER A 87 -6.63 -14.10 -12.70
C SER A 87 -7.08 -13.04 -13.71
N SER A 88 -8.39 -12.85 -13.89
CA SER A 88 -8.94 -11.87 -14.82
C SER A 88 -9.08 -10.47 -14.23
N LEU A 89 -8.93 -10.32 -12.91
CA LEU A 89 -8.89 -9.03 -12.25
C LEU A 89 -7.54 -8.35 -12.55
N SER A 90 -7.59 -7.11 -13.04
CA SER A 90 -6.39 -6.34 -13.41
C SER A 90 -5.68 -5.83 -12.16
N LEU A 91 -4.84 -6.69 -11.58
CA LEU A 91 -4.00 -6.39 -10.42
C LEU A 91 -2.51 -6.48 -10.80
N PRO A 92 -1.63 -5.72 -10.13
CA PRO A 92 -0.20 -5.94 -10.24
C PRO A 92 0.16 -7.36 -9.78
N ARG A 93 1.25 -7.91 -10.31
CA ARG A 93 1.78 -9.21 -9.91
C ARG A 93 3.22 -9.05 -9.44
N ALA A 94 3.58 -9.70 -8.35
CA ALA A 94 4.95 -9.75 -7.88
C ALA A 94 5.83 -10.53 -8.86
N CYS A 95 6.94 -9.92 -9.29
CA CYS A 95 7.90 -10.52 -10.21
C CYS A 95 8.98 -11.28 -9.43
N LEU A 96 9.33 -12.47 -9.92
CA LEU A 96 10.47 -13.22 -9.41
C LEU A 96 11.76 -12.67 -10.02
N SER A 97 12.77 -12.49 -9.18
CA SER A 97 14.15 -12.24 -9.59
C SER A 97 14.75 -13.45 -10.31
N LEU A 98 15.94 -13.26 -10.88
CA LEU A 98 16.70 -14.31 -11.56
C LEU A 98 17.04 -15.48 -10.62
N ASP A 99 17.23 -15.21 -9.31
CA ASP A 99 17.43 -16.20 -8.26
C ASP A 99 16.12 -16.68 -7.59
N LYS A 100 14.97 -16.40 -8.21
CA LYS A 100 13.63 -16.90 -7.81
C LYS A 100 13.13 -16.37 -6.45
N LYS A 101 13.52 -15.15 -6.07
CA LYS A 101 12.99 -14.44 -4.91
C LYS A 101 12.05 -13.31 -5.34
N GLN A 102 11.14 -12.90 -4.44
CA GLN A 102 10.26 -11.74 -4.70
C GLN A 102 10.77 -10.45 -4.06
N ILE A 103 11.61 -10.55 -3.03
CA ILE A 103 12.12 -9.41 -2.25
C ILE A 103 13.63 -9.59 -2.05
N HIS A 104 14.38 -8.51 -2.20
CA HIS A 104 15.81 -8.43 -1.90
C HIS A 104 16.08 -7.34 -0.88
N ARG A 105 17.18 -7.47 -0.14
CA ARG A 105 17.66 -6.44 0.79
C ARG A 105 18.66 -5.53 0.11
N LEU A 106 18.53 -4.23 0.32
CA LEU A 106 19.46 -3.19 -0.11
C LEU A 106 19.99 -2.44 1.11
N GLU A 107 21.15 -1.80 0.95
CA GLU A 107 21.72 -0.91 1.96
C GLU A 107 22.09 0.42 1.31
N LEU A 108 21.71 1.54 1.94
CA LEU A 108 22.05 2.90 1.52
C LEU A 108 22.33 3.74 2.76
N ASN A 109 23.48 4.41 2.81
CA ASN A 109 23.87 5.27 3.94
C ASN A 109 23.78 4.60 5.33
N GLY A 110 23.89 3.26 5.40
CA GLY A 110 23.77 2.48 6.64
C GLY A 110 22.35 1.99 6.96
N ASP A 111 21.34 2.49 6.25
CA ASP A 111 19.95 2.03 6.39
C ASP A 111 19.69 0.80 5.52
N LYS A 112 18.90 -0.13 6.06
CA LYS A 112 18.47 -1.34 5.37
C LYS A 112 17.11 -1.10 4.74
N HIS A 113 17.04 -1.32 3.44
CA HIS A 113 15.81 -1.25 2.67
C HIS A 113 15.49 -2.62 2.07
N PHE A 114 14.25 -2.77 1.62
CA PHE A 114 13.82 -3.92 0.84
C PHE A 114 13.33 -3.46 -0.52
N VAL A 115 13.69 -4.21 -1.57
CA VAL A 115 13.31 -3.92 -2.95
C VAL A 115 12.55 -5.09 -3.56
N ARG A 116 11.53 -4.77 -4.35
CA ARG A 116 10.75 -5.73 -5.14
C ARG A 116 10.32 -5.13 -6.46
N VAL A 117 9.96 -5.98 -7.40
CA VAL A 117 9.40 -5.58 -8.70
C VAL A 117 7.98 -6.12 -8.83
N VAL A 118 7.07 -5.29 -9.32
CA VAL A 118 5.71 -5.70 -9.71
C VAL A 118 5.45 -5.34 -11.17
N THR A 119 4.52 -6.04 -11.81
CA THR A 119 4.06 -5.69 -13.17
C THR A 119 3.39 -4.32 -13.18
N TYR A 120 3.64 -3.52 -14.21
CA TYR A 120 2.95 -2.24 -14.40
C TYR A 120 1.51 -2.45 -14.88
N LEU A 121 0.55 -1.75 -14.27
CA LEU A 121 -0.83 -1.69 -14.78
C LEU A 121 -0.97 -0.56 -15.79
N ARG A 122 -1.28 -0.92 -17.04
CA ARG A 122 -1.57 0.06 -18.08
C ARG A 122 -2.94 0.68 -17.82
N GLY A 123 -2.99 2.00 -17.78
CA GLY A 123 -4.23 2.74 -17.57
C GLY A 123 -3.97 4.24 -17.51
N LYS A 124 -5.04 4.97 -17.16
CA LYS A 124 -4.98 6.39 -16.78
C LYS A 124 -5.47 6.48 -15.34
N LEU A 125 -4.87 7.38 -14.57
CA LEU A 125 -5.33 7.69 -13.22
C LEU A 125 -6.74 8.27 -13.31
N LEU A 126 -7.58 8.01 -12.29
CA LEU A 126 -8.95 8.52 -12.29
C LEU A 126 -8.93 10.05 -12.26
N ASP A 127 -7.95 10.64 -11.58
CA ASP A 127 -7.78 12.09 -11.51
C ASP A 127 -7.34 12.77 -12.80
N ASP A 128 -6.70 12.03 -13.71
CA ASP A 128 -6.38 12.50 -15.05
C ASP A 128 -7.60 12.46 -16.00
N LEU A 129 -8.68 11.77 -15.62
CA LEU A 129 -9.86 11.67 -16.48
C LEU A 129 -10.69 12.95 -16.44
N PRO A 130 -11.11 13.47 -17.61
CA PRO A 130 -12.08 14.56 -17.69
C PRO A 130 -13.37 14.24 -16.92
N LYS A 131 -13.98 15.25 -16.27
CA LYS A 131 -15.19 15.06 -15.44
C LYS A 131 -16.33 14.34 -16.18
N ASN A 132 -16.53 14.62 -17.47
CA ASN A 132 -17.55 13.97 -18.28
C ASN A 132 -17.29 12.47 -18.56
N LYS A 133 -16.09 11.97 -18.26
CA LYS A 133 -15.74 10.54 -18.31
C LYS A 133 -15.86 9.85 -16.95
N ARG A 134 -16.03 10.59 -15.86
CA ARG A 134 -16.30 10.06 -14.51
C ARG A 134 -17.80 9.85 -14.32
N ASN A 135 -18.40 9.01 -15.16
CA ASN A 135 -19.83 8.79 -15.22
C ASN A 135 -20.29 7.61 -14.33
N GLN A 136 -21.60 7.38 -14.28
CA GLN A 136 -22.20 6.30 -13.48
C GLN A 136 -21.66 4.91 -13.85
N ASP A 137 -21.41 4.65 -15.13
CA ASP A 137 -20.90 3.36 -15.60
C ASP A 137 -19.51 3.06 -15.03
N LEU A 138 -18.64 4.07 -14.96
CA LEU A 138 -17.32 3.94 -14.33
C LEU A 138 -17.46 3.61 -12.84
N MET A 139 -18.34 4.32 -12.12
CA MET A 139 -18.58 4.08 -10.69
C MET A 139 -19.10 2.66 -10.42
N VAL A 140 -20.03 2.17 -11.24
CA VAL A 140 -20.52 0.79 -11.17
C VAL A 140 -19.42 -0.22 -11.47
N SER A 141 -18.56 0.06 -12.46
CA SER A 141 -17.41 -0.78 -12.78
C SER A 141 -16.39 -0.85 -11.63
N MET A 142 -16.12 0.28 -10.96
CA MET A 142 -15.26 0.34 -9.78
C MET A 142 -15.86 -0.46 -8.62
N GLY A 143 -17.16 -0.31 -8.34
CA GLY A 143 -17.84 -1.10 -7.32
C GLY A 143 -17.78 -2.60 -7.59
N ARG A 144 -17.96 -3.02 -8.86
CA ARG A 144 -17.82 -4.43 -9.26
C ARG A 144 -16.39 -4.93 -9.10
N PHE A 145 -15.40 -4.12 -9.45
CA PHE A 145 -13.98 -4.45 -9.25
C PHE A 145 -13.67 -4.67 -7.77
N LEU A 146 -14.07 -3.74 -6.90
CA LEU A 146 -13.87 -3.84 -5.45
C LEU A 146 -14.59 -5.05 -4.86
N GLY A 147 -15.85 -5.31 -5.26
CA GLY A 147 -16.57 -6.49 -4.80
C GLY A 147 -15.88 -7.80 -5.19
N ARG A 148 -15.30 -7.88 -6.39
CA ARG A 148 -14.50 -9.03 -6.82
C ARG A 148 -13.19 -9.17 -6.06
N LEU A 149 -12.51 -8.05 -5.80
CA LEU A 149 -11.30 -8.04 -4.98
C LEU A 149 -11.59 -8.55 -3.56
N ASP A 150 -12.63 -8.05 -2.92
CA ASP A 150 -13.02 -8.46 -1.56
C ASP A 150 -13.46 -9.93 -1.51
N CYS A 151 -14.19 -10.42 -2.51
CA CYS A 151 -14.55 -11.82 -2.60
C CYS A 151 -13.32 -12.71 -2.81
N GLY A 152 -12.40 -12.29 -3.69
CA GLY A 152 -11.16 -13.03 -3.97
C GLY A 152 -10.18 -13.04 -2.79
N LEU A 153 -10.19 -12.03 -1.93
CA LEU A 153 -9.40 -12.00 -0.69
C LEU A 153 -10.08 -12.76 0.46
N SER A 154 -11.31 -13.26 0.28
CA SER A 154 -12.01 -13.99 1.31
C SER A 154 -11.25 -15.26 1.71
N GLY A 155 -11.00 -15.42 3.01
CA GLY A 155 -10.23 -16.55 3.55
C GLY A 155 -8.71 -16.42 3.38
N PHE A 156 -8.19 -15.37 2.73
CA PHE A 156 -6.77 -15.07 2.75
C PHE A 156 -6.34 -14.63 4.16
N SER A 157 -5.24 -15.21 4.64
CA SER A 157 -4.67 -14.87 5.95
C SER A 157 -3.14 -14.84 5.85
N HIS A 158 -2.53 -14.01 6.69
CA HIS A 158 -1.09 -13.85 6.77
C HIS A 158 -0.69 -13.38 8.17
N PRO A 159 0.46 -13.82 8.73
CA PRO A 159 0.89 -13.38 10.06
C PRO A 159 1.01 -11.86 10.21
N ALA A 160 1.44 -11.16 9.15
CA ALA A 160 1.52 -9.70 9.13
C ALA A 160 0.22 -8.97 8.74
N ALA A 161 -0.93 -9.66 8.61
CA ALA A 161 -2.19 -9.02 8.25
C ALA A 161 -2.72 -8.06 9.34
N GLY A 162 -2.27 -8.22 10.59
CA GLY A 162 -2.62 -7.34 11.71
C GLY A 162 -1.58 -6.24 12.00
N HIS A 163 -0.73 -5.89 11.03
CA HIS A 163 0.20 -4.77 11.19
C HIS A 163 -0.57 -3.46 11.42
N ALA A 164 0.01 -2.57 12.24
CA ALA A 164 -0.65 -1.31 12.56
C ALA A 164 -0.66 -0.37 11.35
N LEU A 165 -1.84 0.19 11.04
CA LEU A 165 -2.03 1.25 10.06
C LEU A 165 -2.83 2.37 10.72
N LEU A 166 -2.45 3.63 10.47
CA LEU A 166 -3.12 4.79 11.09
C LEU A 166 -4.61 4.88 10.68
N TRP A 167 -4.94 4.42 9.48
CA TRP A 167 -6.29 4.36 8.94
C TRP A 167 -6.98 3.00 9.15
N ASP A 168 -6.46 2.14 10.03
CA ASP A 168 -7.21 0.98 10.50
C ASP A 168 -8.34 1.42 11.43
N LEU A 169 -9.59 1.15 11.05
CA LEU A 169 -10.77 1.46 11.86
C LEU A 169 -10.73 0.81 13.25
N GLN A 170 -10.03 -0.30 13.41
CA GLN A 170 -9.84 -0.93 14.72
C GLN A 170 -8.96 -0.09 15.65
N GLN A 171 -8.10 0.75 15.07
CA GLN A 171 -7.22 1.67 15.79
C GLN A 171 -7.86 3.05 16.02
N THR A 172 -9.13 3.26 15.64
CA THR A 172 -9.86 4.52 15.86
C THR A 172 -9.73 5.07 17.30
N PRO A 173 -9.79 4.26 18.37
CA PRO A 173 -9.58 4.75 19.72
C PRO A 173 -8.23 5.43 19.95
N SER A 174 -7.18 5.01 19.26
CA SER A 174 -5.84 5.61 19.39
C SER A 174 -5.79 7.06 18.88
N LEU A 175 -6.74 7.48 18.04
CA LEU A 175 -6.75 8.82 17.44
C LEU A 175 -7.01 9.94 18.46
N HIS A 176 -7.53 9.62 19.65
CA HIS A 176 -7.69 10.60 20.73
C HIS A 176 -6.39 11.34 21.07
N GLN A 177 -5.24 10.64 20.99
CA GLN A 177 -3.93 11.23 21.28
C GLN A 177 -3.56 12.36 20.30
N HIS A 178 -4.15 12.38 19.11
CA HIS A 178 -3.85 13.37 18.07
C HIS A 178 -4.78 14.59 18.09
N LEU A 179 -5.83 14.59 18.92
CA LEU A 179 -6.79 15.70 18.99
C LEU A 179 -6.12 17.03 19.34
N SER A 180 -5.04 17.01 20.14
CA SER A 180 -4.29 18.21 20.49
C SER A 180 -3.67 18.95 19.31
N HIS A 181 -3.53 18.30 18.14
CA HIS A 181 -3.01 18.95 16.94
C HIS A 181 -4.09 19.73 16.15
N ILE A 182 -5.37 19.58 16.48
CA ILE A 182 -6.47 20.27 15.80
C ILE A 182 -6.63 21.68 16.38
N LYS A 183 -6.18 22.69 15.63
CA LYS A 183 -6.22 24.10 16.05
C LYS A 183 -7.62 24.71 16.01
N ASP A 184 -8.41 24.35 15.01
CA ASP A 184 -9.78 24.86 14.89
C ASP A 184 -10.69 24.22 15.93
N LYS A 185 -11.34 25.05 16.75
CA LYS A 185 -12.15 24.60 17.88
C LYS A 185 -13.37 23.78 17.45
N ASN A 186 -14.01 24.13 16.34
CA ASN A 186 -15.20 23.42 15.87
C ASN A 186 -14.82 22.04 15.33
N ASN A 187 -13.72 21.94 14.58
CA ASN A 187 -13.16 20.67 14.12
C ASN A 187 -12.74 19.79 15.29
N LEU A 188 -12.06 20.36 16.30
CA LEU A 188 -11.67 19.63 17.51
C LEU A 188 -12.88 19.04 18.22
N LEU A 189 -13.91 19.86 18.47
CA LEU A 189 -15.13 19.39 19.14
C LEU A 189 -15.87 18.33 18.32
N THR A 190 -15.86 18.44 16.99
CA THR A 190 -16.49 17.46 16.10
C THR A 190 -15.72 16.14 16.12
N ALA A 191 -14.40 16.18 16.02
CA ALA A 191 -13.54 15.00 16.08
C ALA A 191 -13.67 14.29 17.44
N GLN A 192 -13.55 15.03 18.55
CA GLN A 192 -13.71 14.49 19.90
C GLN A 192 -15.06 13.78 20.07
N LYS A 193 -16.17 14.45 19.75
CA LYS A 193 -17.51 13.84 19.85
C LYS A 193 -17.66 12.57 19.02
N THR A 194 -17.04 12.54 17.84
CA THR A 194 -17.10 11.38 16.94
C THR A 194 -16.31 10.20 17.52
N LEU A 195 -15.12 10.46 18.06
CA LEU A 195 -14.28 9.44 18.68
C LEU A 195 -14.91 8.91 19.98
N ASP A 196 -15.48 9.80 20.81
CA ASP A 196 -16.20 9.42 22.02
C ASP A 196 -17.39 8.51 21.69
N HIS A 197 -18.21 8.89 20.71
CA HIS A 197 -19.34 8.09 20.25
C HIS A 197 -18.91 6.72 19.72
N PHE A 198 -17.80 6.66 18.97
CA PHE A 198 -17.22 5.39 18.52
C PHE A 198 -16.81 4.51 19.71
N GLN A 199 -16.10 5.09 20.67
CA GLN A 199 -15.61 4.38 21.86
C GLN A 199 -16.77 3.82 22.70
N GLU A 200 -17.82 4.61 22.91
CA GLU A 200 -18.97 4.25 23.74
C GLU A 200 -19.89 3.21 23.08
N HIS A 201 -20.08 3.28 21.77
CA HIS A 201 -21.17 2.53 21.10
C HIS A 201 -20.72 1.50 20.07
N ILE A 202 -19.48 1.58 19.58
CA ILE A 202 -19.00 0.79 18.43
C ILE A 202 -17.81 -0.09 18.82
N ALA A 203 -16.84 0.42 19.59
CA ALA A 203 -15.57 -0.27 19.87
C ALA A 203 -15.76 -1.70 20.42
N SER A 204 -16.66 -1.90 21.39
CA SER A 204 -16.93 -3.23 21.97
C SER A 204 -17.54 -4.23 20.97
N LYS A 205 -18.23 -3.73 19.93
CA LYS A 205 -18.92 -4.55 18.92
C LYS A 205 -17.99 -5.00 17.79
N PHE A 206 -16.82 -4.38 17.61
CA PHE A 206 -15.89 -4.74 16.52
C PHE A 206 -15.51 -6.22 16.53
N SER A 207 -15.28 -6.78 17.73
CA SER A 207 -14.96 -8.20 17.91
C SER A 207 -16.07 -9.16 17.43
N LEU A 208 -17.31 -8.67 17.28
CA LEU A 208 -18.46 -9.44 16.81
C LEU A 208 -18.69 -9.30 15.31
N LEU A 209 -18.00 -8.37 14.65
CA LEU A 209 -18.15 -8.12 13.21
C LEU A 209 -17.24 -9.05 12.42
N ARG A 210 -17.68 -9.40 11.21
CA ARG A 210 -16.84 -10.11 10.25
C ARG A 210 -15.70 -9.19 9.81
N THR A 211 -14.48 -9.70 9.86
CA THR A 211 -13.28 -9.03 9.36
C THR A 211 -12.62 -9.86 8.27
N GLN A 212 -11.84 -9.22 7.41
CA GLN A 212 -11.01 -9.87 6.40
C GLN A 212 -9.89 -8.92 5.96
N VAL A 213 -8.92 -9.46 5.24
CA VAL A 213 -7.96 -8.64 4.47
C VAL A 213 -8.71 -7.91 3.36
N ILE A 214 -8.43 -6.61 3.22
CA ILE A 214 -8.98 -5.72 2.20
C ILE A 214 -7.86 -4.85 1.61
N HIS A 215 -8.15 -4.13 0.52
CA HIS A 215 -7.21 -3.15 -0.06
C HIS A 215 -6.91 -1.98 0.87
N ASN A 216 -7.92 -1.53 1.63
CA ASN A 216 -7.90 -0.47 2.63
C ASN A 216 -7.54 0.96 2.16
N ASP A 217 -7.11 1.16 0.91
CA ASP A 217 -6.76 2.49 0.38
C ASP A 217 -6.98 2.61 -1.15
N MET A 218 -8.22 2.52 -1.61
CA MET A 218 -8.55 2.71 -3.03
C MET A 218 -8.80 4.21 -3.29
N ASN A 219 -7.83 4.91 -3.87
CA ASN A 219 -7.86 6.35 -4.15
C ASN A 219 -7.82 6.66 -5.67
N PRO A 220 -8.19 7.87 -6.10
CA PRO A 220 -8.26 8.25 -7.52
C PRO A 220 -6.90 8.61 -8.16
N ASP A 221 -5.87 8.74 -7.34
CA ASP A 221 -4.52 9.20 -7.61
C ASP A 221 -3.64 8.21 -8.40
#